data_AF-A0A359HHV9-F1
#
_entry.id   AF-A0A359HHV9-F1
#
_cell.length_a   1.000
_cell.length_b   1.000
_cell.length_c   1.000
_cell.angle_alpha   90.00
_cell.angle_beta   90.00
_cell.angle_gamma   90.00
#
_symmetry.space_group_name_H-M   'P 1'
#
loop_
_entity.id
_entity.type
_entity.pdbx_description
1 polymer ?
#
loop_
_entity_poly.entity_id
_entity_poly.type
_entity_poly.pdbx_seq_one_letter_code
_entity_poly.pdbx_strand_id
1 'polypeptide(L)' 'MSTPTHRQRLETCLSGQIPDRTPVALWRHFPVDDQTPAGLAAATLNFQHNFDFDLVKVTPSSSFCLRDWGIGDEWRGA' A
#
# COMPACT_ATOMS: atom_id res chain seq x y z
N MET A 1 9.36 27.86 -7.52
CA MET A 1 8.07 27.15 -7.34
C MET A 1 8.29 26.01 -6.37
N SER A 2 7.37 25.74 -5.45
CA SER A 2 7.48 24.63 -4.49
C SER A 2 7.22 23.28 -5.17
N THR A 3 7.99 22.25 -4.80
CA THR A 3 7.75 20.87 -5.25
C THR A 3 6.36 20.40 -4.80
N PRO A 4 5.53 19.80 -5.69
CA PRO A 4 4.21 19.32 -5.31
C PRO A 4 4.31 18.07 -4.42
N THR A 5 3.38 17.96 -3.48
CA THR A 5 3.19 16.75 -2.67
C THR A 5 2.71 15.58 -3.54
N HIS A 6 2.86 14.34 -3.05
CA HIS A 6 2.30 13.15 -3.70
C HIS A 6 0.81 13.27 -3.99
N ARG A 7 0.03 13.81 -3.04
CA ARG A 7 -1.40 14.04 -3.21
C ARG A 7 -1.68 15.01 -4.36
N GLN A 8 -1.02 16.16 -4.39
CA GLN A 8 -1.21 17.16 -5.45
C GLN A 8 -0.83 16.59 -6.83
N ARG A 9 0.23 15.79 -6.90
CA ARG A 9 0.64 15.10 -8.13
C ARG A 9 -0.45 14.15 -8.63
N LEU A 10 -1.02 13.34 -7.73
CA LEU A 10 -2.14 12.45 -8.05
C LEU A 10 -3.39 13.21 -8.49
N GLU A 11 -3.82 14.21 -7.75
CA GLU A 11 -5.01 15.02 -8.06
C GLU A 11 -4.87 15.72 -9.42
N THR A 12 -3.68 16.25 -9.73
CA THR A 12 -3.37 16.83 -11.03
C THR A 12 -3.55 15.81 -12.16
N CYS A 13 -2.95 14.62 -12.00
CA CYS A 13 -3.07 13.53 -12.98
C CYS A 13 -4.53 13.08 -13.15
N LEU A 14 -5.26 12.89 -12.05
CA LEU A 14 -6.67 12.46 -12.06
C LEU A 14 -7.61 13.50 -12.67
N SER A 15 -7.25 14.79 -12.63
CA SER A 15 -7.99 15.86 -13.30
C SER A 15 -7.75 15.95 -14.81
N GLY A 16 -6.90 15.07 -15.37
CA GLY A 16 -6.52 15.08 -16.79
C GLY A 16 -5.45 16.12 -17.15
N GLN A 17 -4.89 16.82 -16.15
CA GLN A 17 -3.76 17.72 -16.33
C GLN A 17 -2.43 16.97 -16.27
N ILE A 18 -1.37 17.59 -16.78
CA ILE A 18 -0.02 17.00 -16.79
C ILE A 18 0.69 17.37 -15.47
N PRO A 19 0.99 16.40 -14.58
CA PRO A 19 1.77 16.65 -13.36
C PRO A 19 3.26 16.90 -13.65
N ASP A 20 4.03 17.26 -12.62
CA ASP A 20 5.48 17.42 -12.67
C ASP A 20 6.23 16.13 -13.07
N ARG A 21 5.68 14.96 -12.70
CA ARG A 21 6.06 13.64 -13.23
C ARG A 21 4.88 12.68 -13.15
N THR A 22 4.94 11.57 -13.88
CA THR A 22 3.97 10.48 -13.73
C THR A 22 3.92 9.99 -12.28
N PRO A 23 2.75 9.96 -11.62
CA PRO A 23 2.62 9.37 -10.29
C PRO A 23 2.83 7.86 -10.35
N VAL A 24 3.51 7.29 -9.36
CA VAL A 24 3.88 5.87 -9.30
C VAL A 24 3.35 5.25 -8.01
N ALA A 25 2.77 4.07 -8.14
CA ALA A 25 2.34 3.26 -7.00
C ALA A 25 2.63 1.78 -7.30
N LEU A 26 3.19 1.09 -6.31
CA LEU A 26 3.26 -0.36 -6.27
C LEU A 26 2.64 -0.87 -4.97
N TRP A 27 2.15 -2.10 -5.00
CA TRP A 27 1.64 -2.80 -3.83
C TRP A 27 1.89 -4.29 -3.97
N ARG A 28 1.94 -4.96 -2.83
CA ARG A 28 2.09 -6.42 -2.74
C ARG A 28 1.49 -6.92 -1.43
N HIS A 29 1.28 -8.23 -1.35
CA HIS A 29 1.14 -8.90 -0.06
C HIS A 29 2.50 -8.97 0.64
N PHE A 30 2.46 -9.05 1.96
CA PHE A 30 3.63 -9.23 2.82
C PHE A 30 3.42 -10.48 3.67
N PRO A 31 3.50 -11.69 3.08
CA PRO A 31 3.23 -12.92 3.81
C PRO A 31 4.03 -13.00 5.10
N VAL A 32 3.45 -13.63 6.14
CA VAL A 32 3.92 -13.58 7.53
C VAL A 32 3.58 -12.24 8.19
N ASP A 33 4.11 -11.13 7.68
CA ASP A 33 3.91 -9.81 8.28
C ASP A 33 2.44 -9.36 8.23
N ASP A 34 1.72 -9.68 7.16
CA ASP A 34 0.32 -9.34 6.94
C ASP A 34 -0.68 -10.22 7.71
N GLN A 35 -0.20 -11.16 8.54
CA GLN A 35 -1.05 -11.97 9.43
C GLN A 35 -1.50 -11.22 10.69
N THR A 36 -0.89 -10.06 10.97
CA THR A 36 -1.26 -9.20 12.10
C THR A 36 -1.43 -7.74 11.65
N PRO A 37 -2.34 -6.96 12.27
CA PRO A 37 -2.51 -5.55 11.90
C PRO A 37 -1.22 -4.72 12.07
N ALA A 38 -0.46 -4.98 13.15
CA ALA A 38 0.78 -4.28 13.43
C ALA A 38 1.88 -4.64 12.42
N GLY A 39 2.00 -5.93 12.07
CA GLY A 39 2.95 -6.38 11.06
C GLY A 39 2.64 -5.81 9.67
N LEU A 40 1.36 -5.82 9.26
CA LEU A 40 0.91 -5.22 8.01
C LEU A 40 1.26 -3.72 7.95
N ALA A 41 1.01 -2.99 9.04
CA ALA A 41 1.33 -1.57 9.12
C ALA A 41 2.85 -1.33 9.01
N ALA A 42 3.65 -2.08 9.75
CA ALA A 42 5.11 -1.97 9.73
C ALA A 42 5.69 -2.29 8.34
N ALA A 43 5.24 -3.37 7.69
CA ALA A 43 5.69 -3.75 6.35
C ALA A 43 5.28 -2.72 5.29
N THR A 44 4.07 -2.19 5.37
CA THR A 44 3.57 -1.13 4.47
C THR A 44 4.36 0.16 4.63
N LEU A 45 4.65 0.60 5.87
CA LEU A 45 5.46 1.78 6.14
C LEU A 45 6.89 1.60 5.65
N ASN A 46 7.51 0.45 5.91
CA ASN A 46 8.85 0.15 5.42
C ASN A 46 8.90 0.17 3.88
N PHE A 47 7.91 -0.42 3.21
CA PHE A 47 7.83 -0.37 1.75
C PHE A 47 7.67 1.06 1.24
N GLN A 48 6.83 1.87 1.88
CA GLN A 48 6.70 3.29 1.51
C GLN A 48 8.00 4.07 1.75
N HIS A 49 8.68 3.90 2.87
CA HIS A 49 9.92 4.62 3.16
C HIS A 49 11.05 4.27 2.19
N ASN A 50 11.11 3.03 1.70
CA ASN A 50 12.17 2.60 0.78
C ASN A 50 11.95 3.09 -0.65
N PHE A 51 10.71 3.32 -1.08
CA PHE A 51 10.39 3.59 -2.48
C PHE A 51 9.65 4.90 -2.76
N ASP A 52 9.12 5.57 -1.72
CA ASP A 52 8.48 6.88 -1.79
C ASP A 52 7.37 6.99 -2.86
N PHE A 53 6.44 6.03 -2.86
CA PHE A 53 5.34 6.00 -3.81
C PHE A 53 4.35 7.14 -3.59
N ASP A 54 3.66 7.54 -4.66
CA ASP A 54 2.67 8.62 -4.59
C ASP A 54 1.36 8.19 -3.94
N LEU A 55 1.09 6.88 -3.90
CA LEU A 55 -0.08 6.29 -3.27
C LEU A 55 0.33 5.07 -2.43
N VAL A 56 -0.13 5.03 -1.19
CA VAL A 56 -0.07 3.83 -0.36
C VAL A 56 -1.39 3.07 -0.50
N LYS A 57 -1.35 1.86 -1.06
CA LYS A 57 -2.47 0.93 -1.07
C LYS A 57 -2.26 -0.15 -0.01
N VAL A 58 -3.03 -0.09 1.07
CA VAL A 58 -3.04 -1.13 2.11
C VAL A 58 -3.60 -2.43 1.54
N THR A 59 -2.81 -3.50 1.61
CA THR A 59 -3.16 -4.82 1.07
C THR A 59 -2.99 -5.88 2.17
N PRO A 60 -4.04 -6.20 2.95
CA PRO A 60 -3.99 -7.26 3.95
C PRO A 60 -3.87 -8.65 3.30
N SER A 61 -3.74 -9.71 4.11
CA SER A 61 -3.78 -11.09 3.61
C SER A 61 -5.02 -11.32 2.74
N SER A 62 -4.93 -12.15 1.70
CA SER A 62 -6.06 -12.40 0.78
C SER A 62 -7.29 -13.02 1.47
N SER A 63 -7.05 -13.69 2.59
CA SER A 63 -8.00 -14.33 3.50
C SER A 63 -8.63 -13.38 4.53
N PHE A 64 -8.25 -12.09 4.58
CA PHE A 64 -8.63 -11.19 5.68
C PHE A 64 -10.13 -11.19 6.00
N CYS A 65 -10.98 -11.30 4.97
CA CYS A 65 -12.44 -11.30 5.11
C CYS A 65 -13.00 -12.55 5.81
N LEU A 66 -12.25 -13.64 5.86
CA LEU A 66 -12.67 -14.90 6.50
C LEU A 66 -12.61 -14.81 8.03
N ARG A 67 -11.79 -13.91 8.58
CA ARG A 67 -11.69 -13.72 10.03
C ARG A 67 -13.01 -13.27 10.65
N ASP A 68 -13.78 -12.47 9.93
CA ASP A 68 -15.11 -12.02 10.37
C ASP A 68 -16.13 -13.17 10.45
N TRP A 69 -15.82 -14.32 9.82
CA TRP A 69 -16.58 -15.56 9.90
C TRP A 69 -16.01 -16.55 10.93
N GLY A 70 -15.04 -16.14 11.76
CA GLY A 70 -14.41 -16.99 12.77
C GLY A 70 -13.37 -17.96 12.22
N ILE A 71 -12.93 -17.79 10.97
CA ILE A 71 -11.92 -18.63 10.35
C ILE A 71 -10.53 -18.06 10.66
N GLY A 72 -9.64 -18.91 11.18
CA GLY A 72 -8.21 -18.62 11.30
C GLY A 72 -7.44 -19.06 10.06
N ASP A 73 -6.42 -18.30 9.71
CA ASP A 73 -5.54 -18.59 8.58
C ASP A 73 -4.07 -18.44 8.98
N GLU A 74 -3.20 -19.22 8.34
CA GLU A 74 -1.75 -19.20 8.56
C GLU A 74 -1.04 -19.43 7.22
N TRP A 75 -0.14 -18.53 6.86
CA TRP A 75 0.81 -18.72 5.76
C TRP A 75 1.88 -19.74 6.16
N ARG A 76 2.09 -20.75 5.31
CA ARG A 76 3.01 -21.89 5.59
C ARG A 76 4.15 -22.04 4.57
N GLY A 77 4.42 -21.02 3.75
CA GLY A 77 5.40 -21.11 2.67
C GLY A 77 4.78 -21.02 1.28
N ALA A 78 5.64 -21.03 0.28
CA ALA A 78 5.31 -21.11 -1.14
C ALA A 78 5.67 -22.49 -1.69
#